data_AF-A0A8H9L047-F1
#
_entry.id   AF-A0A8H9L047-F1
#
_cell.length_a   1.000
_cell.length_b   1.000
_cell.length_c   1.000
_cell.angle_alpha   90.00
_cell.angle_beta   90.00
_cell.angle_gamma   90.00
#
_symmetry.space_group_name_H-M   'P 1'
#
loop_
_entity.id
_entity.type
_entity.pdbx_description
1 polymer ?
#
loop_
_entity_poly.entity_id
_entity_poly.type
_entity_poly.pdbx_seq_one_letter_code
_entity_poly.pdbx_strand_id
1 'polypeptide(L)'
;MRMPSLILAVTVVVATGALLQGCTSSDPTPEDSSAGSAGVGTVTGSAPIMFAFTCRTGSGAGTETYTTYSAVWEDRRAECTAFRTTGSVLSTQQAAAVRAARGAAALDELAAGCAVRGAGAWVRPVTEARAADIAAGLLAYCPGHPEHERLREALATYRS
;
A
#
# COMPACT_ATOMS: atom_id res chain seq x y z
N MET A 1 42.16 1.97 -26.16
CA MET A 1 41.54 1.21 -27.27
C MET A 1 40.13 1.74 -27.47
N ARG A 2 39.90 2.45 -28.58
CA ARG A 2 38.59 2.93 -29.06
C ARG A 2 38.27 2.11 -30.31
N MET A 3 37.07 1.56 -30.40
CA MET A 3 36.47 1.01 -31.62
C MET A 3 34.93 1.06 -31.47
N PRO A 4 34.18 1.08 -32.58
CA PRO A 4 33.27 2.17 -32.88
C PRO A 4 31.81 1.72 -33.07
N SER A 5 30.96 2.71 -33.32
CA SER A 5 29.62 2.73 -33.93
C SER A 5 29.27 1.54 -34.84
N LEU A 6 28.00 1.16 -35.09
CA LEU A 6 26.90 1.99 -35.60
C LEU A 6 25.64 1.10 -35.78
N ILE A 7 24.52 1.72 -36.19
CA ILE A 7 23.31 1.16 -36.87
C ILE A 7 22.26 0.51 -35.91
N LEU A 8 20.93 0.74 -35.94
CA LEU A 8 19.97 1.22 -36.94
C LEU A 8 18.73 1.83 -36.25
N ALA A 9 18.15 2.86 -36.87
CA ALA A 9 16.92 3.55 -36.46
C ALA A 9 15.63 2.76 -36.78
N VAL A 10 14.59 2.94 -35.95
CA VAL A 10 13.19 2.77 -36.38
C VAL A 10 12.34 3.89 -35.74
N THR A 11 11.98 4.87 -36.56
CA THR A 11 10.91 5.84 -36.31
C THR A 11 9.55 5.16 -36.47
N VAL A 12 8.71 5.20 -35.43
CA VAL A 12 7.28 4.94 -35.55
C VAL A 12 6.53 6.21 -35.19
N VAL A 13 5.92 6.82 -36.20
CA VAL A 13 4.98 7.93 -36.07
C VAL A 13 3.62 7.34 -35.70
N VAL A 14 3.07 7.72 -34.56
CA VAL A 14 1.67 7.43 -34.20
C VAL A 14 0.91 8.75 -34.18
N ALA A 15 0.20 9.03 -35.28
CA ALA A 15 -0.83 10.04 -35.34
C ALA A 15 -2.14 9.43 -34.83
N THR A 16 -2.58 9.81 -33.63
CA THR A 16 -3.93 9.52 -33.16
C THR A 16 -4.76 10.80 -33.24
N GLY A 17 -5.77 10.76 -34.10
CA GLY A 17 -6.69 11.87 -34.35
C GLY A 17 -7.50 12.19 -33.11
N ALA A 18 -7.60 13.48 -32.81
CA ALA A 18 -8.51 14.02 -31.81
C ALA A 18 -9.92 14.13 -32.42
N LEU A 19 -10.86 13.33 -31.91
CA LEU A 19 -12.29 13.52 -32.11
C LEU A 19 -13.02 13.26 -30.79
N LEU A 20 -13.25 14.30 -29.99
CA LEU A 20 -14.34 14.39 -29.01
C LEU A 20 -14.68 15.88 -28.87
N GLN A 21 -15.67 16.36 -29.62
CA GLN A 21 -17.04 16.62 -29.15
C GLN A 21 -17.08 17.63 -28.00
N GLY A 22 -17.54 18.84 -28.33
CA GLY A 22 -17.73 19.92 -27.38
C GLY A 22 -18.76 19.55 -26.31
N CYS A 23 -18.34 19.68 -25.05
CA CYS A 23 -19.25 19.77 -23.93
C CYS A 23 -19.57 21.26 -23.70
N THR A 24 -20.86 21.55 -23.72
CA THR A 24 -21.48 22.84 -23.41
C THR A 24 -20.89 23.48 -22.16
N SER A 25 -20.61 24.78 -22.28
CA SER A 25 -20.35 25.68 -21.17
C SER A 25 -21.55 25.69 -20.22
N SER A 26 -21.29 25.50 -18.93
CA SER A 26 -22.20 25.88 -17.86
C SER A 26 -21.33 26.48 -16.77
N ASP A 27 -21.46 27.78 -16.64
CA ASP A 27 -20.80 28.65 -15.68
C ASP A 27 -21.71 28.72 -14.44
N PRO A 28 -21.30 28.22 -13.26
CA PRO A 28 -21.95 28.59 -12.02
C PRO A 28 -21.19 29.74 -11.35
N THR A 29 -21.91 30.85 -11.24
CA THR A 29 -21.64 32.06 -10.46
C THR A 29 -21.07 31.76 -9.06
N PRO A 30 -20.11 32.56 -8.55
CA PRO A 30 -19.53 32.36 -7.22
C PRO A 30 -20.45 32.87 -6.10
N GLU A 31 -20.07 32.57 -4.85
CA GLU A 31 -20.67 32.91 -3.53
C GLU A 31 -21.32 31.66 -2.87
N ASP A 32 -20.85 31.13 -1.73
CA ASP A 32 -20.35 31.79 -0.54
C ASP A 32 -19.27 30.95 0.18
N SER A 33 -18.21 31.63 0.63
CA SER A 33 -17.21 31.06 1.54
C SER A 33 -17.80 30.98 2.95
N SER A 34 -18.33 29.82 3.33
CA SER A 34 -18.50 29.50 4.75
C SER A 34 -17.30 28.68 5.24
N ALA A 35 -16.59 29.31 6.16
CA ALA A 35 -15.38 28.82 6.79
C ALA A 35 -15.61 27.50 7.55
N GLY A 36 -14.59 26.65 7.49
CA GLY A 36 -14.10 25.86 8.62
C GLY A 36 -15.13 25.13 9.48
N SER A 37 -15.37 23.87 9.13
CA SER A 37 -15.39 22.82 10.14
C SER A 37 -14.80 21.57 9.51
N ALA A 38 -13.62 21.17 9.96
CA ALA A 38 -13.16 19.80 9.84
C ALA A 38 -14.20 18.94 10.56
N GLY A 39 -15.21 18.52 9.82
CA GLY A 39 -16.18 17.55 10.29
C GLY A 39 -15.42 16.27 10.54
N VAL A 40 -15.05 16.03 11.79
CA VAL A 40 -15.00 14.67 12.32
C VAL A 40 -16.43 14.16 12.19
N GLY A 41 -16.77 13.70 10.99
CA GLY A 41 -17.99 12.97 10.76
C GLY A 41 -17.85 11.71 11.58
N THR A 42 -18.58 11.63 12.69
CA THR A 42 -18.75 10.37 13.40
C THR A 42 -19.43 9.43 12.42
N VAL A 43 -18.62 8.61 11.74
CA VAL A 43 -19.13 7.58 10.84
C VAL A 43 -19.77 6.52 11.74
N THR A 44 -21.06 6.69 12.00
CA THR A 44 -21.90 5.70 12.68
C THR A 44 -22.23 4.59 11.69
N GLY A 45 -21.21 3.82 11.32
CA GLY A 45 -21.33 2.69 10.40
C GLY A 45 -20.33 1.62 10.77
N SER A 46 -20.80 0.39 10.91
CA SER A 46 -20.00 -0.82 11.13
C SER A 46 -19.23 -1.22 9.87
N ALA A 47 -18.52 -0.27 9.25
CA ALA A 47 -17.69 -0.52 8.09
C ALA A 47 -16.36 -1.17 8.53
N PRO A 48 -15.79 -2.06 7.71
CA PRO A 48 -14.43 -2.56 7.91
C PRO A 48 -13.43 -1.43 8.05
N ILE A 49 -12.43 -1.62 8.91
CA ILE A 49 -11.32 -0.68 9.05
C ILE A 49 -10.56 -0.57 7.73
N MET A 50 -10.41 0.66 7.24
CA MET A 50 -9.60 1.01 6.07
C MET A 50 -8.36 1.79 6.48
N PHE A 51 -7.30 1.69 5.67
CA PHE A 51 -6.03 2.36 5.91
C PHE A 51 -5.59 3.22 4.73
N ALA A 52 -4.89 4.31 5.03
CA ALA A 52 -3.96 4.98 4.13
C ALA A 52 -2.53 4.73 4.62
N PHE A 53 -1.56 4.87 3.73
CA PHE A 53 -0.15 4.57 4.00
C PHE A 53 0.69 5.80 3.76
N THR A 54 1.36 6.31 4.79
CA THR A 54 2.34 7.38 4.62
C THR A 54 3.73 6.76 4.62
N CYS A 55 4.45 6.95 3.52
CA CYS A 55 5.75 6.36 3.29
C CYS A 55 6.82 7.43 3.13
N ARG A 56 8.04 7.17 3.60
CA ARG A 56 9.16 8.09 3.41
C ARG A 56 9.65 8.06 1.95
N THR A 57 9.94 9.24 1.41
CA THR A 57 10.48 9.41 0.06
C THR A 57 11.98 9.71 0.14
N GLY A 58 12.80 8.66 0.03
CA GLY A 58 14.27 8.77 0.10
C GLY A 58 14.80 8.97 1.53
N SER A 59 15.99 9.57 1.64
CA SER A 59 16.73 9.74 2.90
C SER A 59 16.38 11.00 3.68
N GLY A 60 15.57 11.91 3.11
CA GLY A 60 15.13 13.14 3.76
C GLY A 60 13.84 12.97 4.57
N ALA A 61 13.29 14.09 5.05
CA ALA A 61 12.01 14.13 5.76
C ALA A 61 10.77 14.08 4.84
N GLY A 62 10.97 13.89 3.53
CA GLY A 62 9.88 13.81 2.57
C GLY A 62 9.00 12.58 2.83
N THR A 63 7.69 12.78 2.77
CA THR A 63 6.71 11.70 2.88
C THR A 63 5.65 11.83 1.80
N GLU A 64 5.12 10.69 1.36
CA GLU A 64 4.02 10.60 0.41
C GLU A 64 2.93 9.68 0.96
N THR A 65 1.67 9.98 0.66
CA THR A 65 0.53 9.22 1.18
C THR A 65 -0.22 8.50 0.06
N TYR A 66 -0.48 7.22 0.29
CA TYR A 66 -1.14 6.30 -0.63
C TYR A 66 -2.42 5.76 -0.01
N THR A 67 -3.45 5.54 -0.83
CA THR A 67 -4.73 4.96 -0.37
C THR A 67 -4.84 3.47 -0.64
N THR A 68 -3.91 2.88 -1.37
CA THR A 68 -3.83 1.44 -1.66
C THR A 68 -2.40 0.94 -1.48
N TYR A 69 -2.25 -0.30 -1.01
CA TYR A 69 -0.93 -0.94 -0.89
C TYR A 69 -0.27 -1.18 -2.26
N SER A 70 -1.05 -1.37 -3.32
CA SER A 70 -0.52 -1.64 -4.66
C SER A 70 0.24 -0.45 -5.23
N ALA A 71 -0.26 0.77 -5.00
CA ALA A 71 0.43 1.99 -5.38
C ALA A 71 1.78 2.13 -4.64
N VAL A 72 1.82 1.72 -3.36
CA VAL A 72 3.08 1.69 -2.59
C VAL A 72 4.09 0.72 -3.21
N TRP A 73 3.63 -0.45 -3.67
CA TRP A 73 4.50 -1.45 -4.32
C TRP A 73 5.04 -0.96 -5.67
N GLU A 74 4.20 -0.30 -6.47
CA GLU A 74 4.56 0.30 -7.77
C GLU A 74 5.67 1.34 -7.58
N ASP A 75 5.54 2.19 -6.56
CA ASP A 75 6.52 3.22 -6.20
C ASP A 75 7.72 2.70 -5.38
N ARG A 76 7.75 1.40 -5.10
CA ARG A 76 8.83 0.69 -4.39
C ARG A 76 9.17 1.32 -3.04
N ARG A 77 8.16 1.77 -2.28
CA ARG A 77 8.40 2.29 -0.93
C ARG A 77 8.66 1.13 0.04
N ALA A 78 9.62 1.33 0.94
CA ALA A 78 10.07 0.31 1.90
C ALA A 78 9.83 0.70 3.36
N GLU A 79 9.49 1.96 3.61
CA GLU A 79 9.32 2.51 4.95
C GLU A 79 7.99 3.27 5.03
N CYS A 80 6.96 2.59 5.54
CA CYS A 80 5.60 3.08 5.57
C CYS A 80 4.98 2.92 6.96
N THR A 81 4.02 3.77 7.24
CA THR A 81 3.12 3.70 8.40
C THR A 81 1.69 3.66 7.89
N ALA A 82 0.82 2.90 8.55
CA ALA A 82 -0.58 2.81 8.17
C ALA A 82 -1.45 3.60 9.15
N PHE A 83 -2.33 4.44 8.61
CA PHE A 83 -3.26 5.25 9.38
C PHE A 83 -4.68 4.85 9.04
N ARG A 84 -5.48 4.58 10.06
CA ARG A 84 -6.89 4.27 9.88
C ARG A 84 -7.62 5.48 9.28
N THR A 85 -8.28 5.30 8.15
CA THR A 85 -9.04 6.35 7.47
C THR A 85 -10.52 6.29 7.82
N THR A 86 -11.10 5.08 7.78
CA THR A 86 -12.52 4.85 8.07
C THR A 86 -12.73 3.49 8.72
N GLY A 87 -13.96 3.25 9.19
CA GLY A 87 -14.37 1.98 9.80
C GLY A 87 -13.92 1.81 11.25
N SER A 88 -14.67 1.01 11.98
CA SER A 88 -14.44 0.75 13.42
C SER A 88 -14.41 -0.74 13.74
N VAL A 89 -14.83 -1.60 12.80
CA VAL A 89 -14.98 -3.04 13.00
C VAL A 89 -13.94 -3.76 12.15
N LEU A 90 -13.34 -4.81 12.71
CA LEU A 90 -12.45 -5.69 11.96
C LEU A 90 -13.25 -6.48 10.93
N SER A 91 -12.78 -6.56 9.68
CA SER A 91 -13.24 -7.59 8.76
C SER A 91 -12.87 -8.99 9.28
N THR A 92 -13.51 -10.04 8.76
CA THR A 92 -13.16 -11.43 9.09
C THR A 92 -11.67 -11.72 8.85
N GLN A 93 -11.12 -11.21 7.74
CA GLN A 93 -9.70 -11.36 7.41
C GLN A 93 -8.81 -10.63 8.41
N GLN A 94 -9.14 -9.37 8.75
CA GLN A 94 -8.38 -8.58 9.71
C GLN A 94 -8.40 -9.23 11.10
N ALA A 95 -9.54 -9.75 11.54
CA ALA A 95 -9.66 -10.48 12.79
C ALA A 95 -8.89 -11.81 12.79
N ALA A 96 -8.83 -12.51 11.65
CA ALA A 96 -7.99 -13.70 11.51
C ALA A 96 -6.50 -13.36 11.58
N ALA A 97 -6.07 -12.29 10.92
CA ALA A 97 -4.69 -11.83 10.91
C ALA A 97 -4.20 -11.40 12.30
N VAL A 98 -4.98 -10.59 13.02
CA VAL A 98 -4.65 -10.17 14.39
C VAL A 98 -4.57 -11.38 15.33
N ARG A 99 -5.47 -12.37 15.19
CA ARG A 99 -5.38 -13.63 15.96
C ARG A 99 -4.14 -14.44 15.61
N ALA A 100 -3.80 -14.54 14.32
CA ALA A 100 -2.61 -15.25 13.87
C ALA A 100 -1.31 -14.59 14.35
N ALA A 101 -1.32 -13.26 14.50
CA ALA A 101 -0.21 -12.49 15.05
C ALA A 101 -0.03 -12.65 16.56
N ARG A 102 -1.00 -13.22 17.29
CA ARG A 102 -0.89 -13.53 18.74
C ARG A 102 -0.38 -12.37 19.61
N GLY A 103 -0.71 -11.13 19.24
CA GLY A 103 -0.24 -9.92 19.93
C GLY A 103 1.19 -9.47 19.59
N ALA A 104 1.90 -10.18 18.71
CA ALA A 104 3.21 -9.79 18.22
C ALA A 104 3.17 -8.60 17.25
N ALA A 105 2.03 -8.38 16.60
CA ALA A 105 1.73 -7.20 15.80
C ALA A 105 0.25 -6.77 15.92
N ALA A 106 0.03 -5.45 15.92
CA ALA A 106 -1.29 -4.84 15.83
C ALA A 106 -1.77 -4.74 14.37
N LEU A 107 -3.05 -4.39 14.16
CA LEU A 107 -3.65 -4.35 12.82
C LEU A 107 -2.97 -3.33 11.88
N ASP A 108 -2.67 -2.14 12.40
CA ASP A 108 -1.99 -1.07 11.68
C ASP A 108 -0.55 -1.45 11.33
N GLU A 109 0.15 -2.18 12.20
CA GLU A 109 1.47 -2.74 11.90
C GLU A 109 1.40 -3.80 10.79
N LEU A 110 0.38 -4.67 10.80
CA LEU A 110 0.13 -5.63 9.73
C LEU A 110 -0.23 -4.93 8.41
N ALA A 111 -1.02 -3.86 8.47
CA ALA A 111 -1.36 -3.05 7.31
C ALA A 111 -0.12 -2.36 6.72
N ALA A 112 0.71 -1.73 7.55
CA ALA A 112 1.96 -1.10 7.13
C ALA A 112 2.93 -2.13 6.53
N GLY A 113 3.03 -3.31 7.16
CA GLY A 113 3.81 -4.43 6.65
C GLY A 113 3.34 -4.92 5.28
N CYS A 114 2.03 -5.02 5.04
CA CYS A 114 1.48 -5.39 3.72
C CYS A 114 1.79 -4.36 2.63
N ALA A 115 1.99 -3.08 2.98
CA ALA A 115 2.28 -2.04 2.00
C ALA A 115 3.72 -2.06 1.48
N VAL A 116 4.67 -2.72 2.16
CA VAL A 116 6.10 -2.65 1.80
C VAL A 116 6.56 -3.90 1.06
N ARG A 117 7.30 -3.69 -0.04
CA ARG A 117 7.90 -4.76 -0.85
C ARG A 117 9.42 -4.81 -0.64
N GLY A 118 10.02 -5.99 -0.66
CA GLY A 118 11.48 -6.15 -0.58
C GLY A 118 12.10 -5.79 0.78
N ALA A 119 11.29 -5.67 1.84
CA ALA A 119 11.73 -5.20 3.15
C ALA A 119 11.00 -5.91 4.31
N GLY A 120 11.46 -5.67 5.54
CA GLY A 120 10.80 -6.14 6.76
C GLY A 120 10.68 -7.66 6.86
N ALA A 121 9.56 -8.12 7.42
CA ALA A 121 9.30 -9.55 7.63
C ALA A 121 9.24 -10.36 6.32
N TRP A 122 8.90 -9.72 5.18
CA TRP A 122 8.78 -10.40 3.89
C TRP A 122 10.10 -10.99 3.38
N VAL A 123 11.23 -10.30 3.63
CA VAL A 123 12.56 -10.70 3.12
C VAL A 123 13.53 -11.14 4.20
N ARG A 124 13.19 -10.94 5.48
CA ARG A 124 14.00 -11.43 6.60
C ARG A 124 13.74 -12.92 6.85
N PRO A 125 14.73 -13.65 7.41
CA PRO A 125 14.49 -15.00 7.90
C PRO A 125 13.58 -14.99 9.13
N VAL A 126 12.83 -16.08 9.33
CA VAL A 126 12.01 -16.32 10.52
C VAL A 126 12.79 -17.24 11.45
N THR A 127 13.37 -16.69 12.51
CA THR A 127 14.28 -17.44 13.41
C THR A 127 13.80 -17.47 14.86
N GLU A 128 12.71 -16.78 15.18
CA GLU A 128 12.20 -16.62 16.54
C GLU A 128 10.66 -16.62 16.54
N ALA A 129 10.08 -16.96 17.70
CA ALA A 129 8.63 -17.12 17.85
C ALA A 129 7.87 -15.83 17.50
N ARG A 130 8.37 -14.67 17.96
CA ARG A 130 7.75 -13.38 17.65
C ARG A 130 7.71 -13.10 16.15
N ALA A 131 8.81 -13.37 15.44
CA ALA A 131 8.87 -13.22 13.99
C ALA A 131 7.92 -14.19 13.27
N ALA A 132 7.78 -15.42 13.78
CA ALA A 132 6.85 -16.41 13.24
C ALA A 132 5.39 -15.99 13.40
N ASP A 133 5.04 -15.37 14.53
CA ASP A 133 3.70 -14.84 14.77
C ASP A 133 3.40 -13.64 13.86
N ILE A 134 4.35 -12.68 13.73
CA ILE A 134 4.22 -11.56 12.78
C ILE A 134 4.03 -12.09 11.34
N ALA A 135 4.85 -13.07 10.93
CA ALA A 135 4.74 -13.69 9.61
C ALA A 135 3.38 -14.35 9.38
N ALA A 136 2.86 -15.08 10.37
CA ALA A 136 1.53 -15.68 10.30
C ALA A 136 0.42 -14.62 10.17
N GLY A 137 0.53 -13.50 10.90
CA GLY A 137 -0.37 -12.36 10.78
C GLY A 137 -0.35 -11.75 9.38
N LEU A 138 0.84 -11.51 8.81
CA LEU A 138 1.00 -10.91 7.48
C LEU A 138 0.46 -11.80 6.36
N LEU A 139 0.72 -13.11 6.40
CA LEU A 139 0.18 -14.06 5.43
C LEU A 139 -1.36 -14.09 5.45
N ALA A 140 -1.96 -13.98 6.63
CA ALA A 140 -3.42 -13.91 6.76
C ALA A 140 -3.99 -12.55 6.31
N TYR A 141 -3.28 -11.44 6.57
CA TYR A 141 -3.72 -10.09 6.22
C TYR A 141 -3.60 -9.81 4.71
N CYS A 142 -2.52 -10.26 4.08
CA CYS A 142 -2.09 -9.82 2.75
C CYS A 142 -1.83 -11.01 1.80
N PRO A 143 -2.85 -11.79 1.43
CA PRO A 143 -2.67 -12.98 0.58
C PRO A 143 -2.15 -12.67 -0.83
N GLY A 144 -2.35 -11.43 -1.31
CA GLY A 144 -1.87 -10.98 -2.62
C GLY A 144 -0.47 -10.36 -2.61
N HIS A 145 0.27 -10.44 -1.49
CA HIS A 145 1.59 -9.82 -1.40
C HIS A 145 2.60 -10.49 -2.37
N PRO A 146 3.46 -9.73 -3.08
CA PRO A 146 4.42 -10.31 -4.02
C PRO A 146 5.39 -11.35 -3.38
N GLU A 147 5.77 -11.14 -2.13
CA GLU A 147 6.64 -12.05 -1.36
C GLU A 147 5.87 -13.09 -0.52
N HIS A 148 4.55 -13.27 -0.74
CA HIS A 148 3.71 -14.17 0.04
C HIS A 148 4.29 -15.59 0.14
N GLU A 149 4.63 -16.20 -1.01
CA GLU A 149 5.11 -17.58 -1.05
C GLU A 149 6.44 -17.77 -0.33
N ARG A 150 7.35 -16.79 -0.47
CA ARG A 150 8.64 -16.80 0.22
C ARG A 150 8.46 -16.77 1.75
N LEU A 151 7.57 -15.90 2.25
CA LEU A 151 7.30 -15.80 3.69
C LEU A 151 6.59 -17.05 4.21
N ARG A 152 5.68 -17.63 3.42
CA ARG A 152 5.01 -18.90 3.73
C ARG A 152 6.01 -20.03 3.91
N GLU A 153 6.98 -20.13 3.00
CA GLU A 153 8.05 -21.12 3.08
C GLU A 153 8.97 -20.90 4.28
N ALA A 154 9.42 -19.66 4.52
CA ALA A 154 10.25 -19.33 5.67
C ALA A 154 9.57 -19.67 7.02
N LEU A 155 8.26 -19.42 7.13
CA LEU A 155 7.48 -19.78 8.31
C LEU A 155 7.31 -21.30 8.46
N ALA A 156 7.17 -22.03 7.36
CA ALA A 156 7.10 -23.49 7.39
C ALA A 156 8.42 -24.09 7.89
N THR A 157 9.56 -23.60 7.40
CA THR A 157 10.90 -24.02 7.85
C THR A 157 11.15 -23.75 9.33
N TYR A 158 10.63 -22.64 9.88
CA TYR A 158 10.75 -22.37 11.32
C TYR A 158 9.95 -23.37 12.18
N ARG A 159 8.85 -23.91 11.65
CA ARG A 159 7.91 -24.78 12.36
C ARG A 159 8.22 -26.27 12.25
N SER A 160 9.16 -26.66 11.39
CA SER A 160 9.65 -28.04 11.26
C SER A 160 10.67 -28.37 12.32
#